data_AF-A0A0E3X173-F1
#
_entry.id   AF-A0A0E3X173-F1
#
_cell.length_a   1.000
_cell.length_b   1.000
_cell.length_c   1.000
_cell.angle_alpha   90.00
_cell.angle_beta   90.00
_cell.angle_gamma   90.00
#
_symmetry.space_group_name_H-M   'P 1'
#
loop_
_entity.id
_entity.type
_entity.pdbx_description
1 polymer ?
#
loop_
_entity_poly.entity_id
_entity_poly.type
_entity_poly.pdbx_seq_one_letter_code
_entity_poly.pdbx_strand_id
1 'polypeptide(L)'
;MGFETTVVISIFFVSVLVLGTNSYAVMSSSNDIVSDAEDIRYEMQYNKLNSAVTPVSMNFDNESSILTVEITNSGNIVLDSDEVSILVDGYLLNYDYYPETLKWYPGETKIFAVEDPDGSTNKRVKVVTDSGVTGYIGGVPSSGDGTIPDIDWDIEPPETEPEEFITIDMVGINNKNSQLVIQATNHGTNTLYADELSILVDGRVKLYSYSPDTRTWFPKETKTFIVEGISGTTHTKVDLITDTGISTTFSGVPEKIKDNN
;
A
#
# COMPACT_ATOMS: atom_id res chain seq x y z
N MET A 1 -71.45 -19.83 -7.81
CA MET A 1 -70.87 -18.55 -8.28
C MET A 1 -70.31 -17.66 -7.15
N GLY A 2 -70.66 -17.83 -5.87
CA GLY A 2 -70.08 -17.03 -4.78
C GLY A 2 -68.79 -17.57 -4.14
N PHE A 3 -68.49 -18.87 -4.31
CA PHE A 3 -67.33 -19.52 -3.68
C PHE A 3 -66.00 -19.11 -4.35
N GLU A 4 -66.00 -18.94 -5.67
CA GLU A 4 -64.81 -18.53 -6.44
C GLU A 4 -64.39 -17.10 -6.11
N THR A 5 -65.34 -16.18 -6.00
CA THR A 5 -65.08 -14.78 -5.62
C THR A 5 -64.54 -14.65 -4.20
N THR A 6 -65.02 -15.45 -3.25
CA THR A 6 -64.49 -15.44 -1.87
C THR A 6 -63.04 -15.94 -1.78
N VAL A 7 -62.65 -16.92 -2.61
CA VAL A 7 -61.26 -17.42 -2.64
C VAL A 7 -60.32 -16.36 -3.21
N VAL A 8 -60.71 -15.68 -4.29
CA VAL A 8 -59.90 -14.61 -4.90
C VAL A 8 -59.70 -13.44 -3.92
N ILE A 9 -60.76 -13.01 -3.22
CA ILE A 9 -60.67 -11.92 -2.23
C ILE A 9 -59.73 -12.32 -1.08
N SER A 10 -59.80 -13.57 -0.61
CA SER A 10 -58.95 -14.06 0.47
C SER A 10 -57.47 -14.07 0.08
N ILE A 11 -57.14 -14.55 -1.12
CA ILE A 11 -55.77 -14.55 -1.64
C ILE A 11 -55.25 -13.11 -1.75
N PHE A 12 -56.06 -12.20 -2.31
CA PHE A 12 -55.67 -10.81 -2.46
C PHE A 12 -55.40 -10.14 -1.10
N PHE A 13 -56.25 -10.42 -0.10
CA PHE A 13 -56.07 -9.90 1.25
C PHE A 13 -54.76 -10.38 1.90
N VAL A 14 -54.45 -11.68 1.78
CA VAL A 14 -53.19 -12.23 2.30
C VAL A 14 -51.99 -11.64 1.56
N SER A 15 -52.06 -11.49 0.24
CA SER A 15 -50.98 -10.87 -0.54
C SER A 15 -50.73 -9.42 -0.13
N VAL A 16 -51.78 -8.62 0.09
CA VAL A 16 -51.65 -7.24 0.55
C VAL A 16 -51.06 -7.17 1.96
N LEU A 17 -51.45 -8.07 2.86
CA LEU A 17 -50.84 -8.15 4.19
C LEU A 17 -49.34 -8.45 4.10
N VAL A 18 -48.94 -9.48 3.35
CA VAL A 18 -47.52 -9.84 3.17
C VAL A 18 -46.73 -8.69 2.53
N LEU A 19 -47.28 -8.02 1.53
CA LEU A 19 -46.66 -6.84 0.92
C LEU A 19 -46.52 -5.70 1.93
N GLY A 20 -47.53 -5.47 2.76
CA GLY A 20 -47.49 -4.46 3.82
C GLY A 20 -46.38 -4.72 4.83
N THR A 21 -46.24 -5.96 5.33
CA THR A 21 -45.19 -6.32 6.29
C THR A 21 -43.80 -6.17 5.69
N ASN A 22 -43.60 -6.64 4.45
CA ASN A 22 -42.31 -6.51 3.76
C ASN A 22 -41.98 -5.04 3.46
N SER A 23 -42.96 -4.25 3.03
CA SER A 23 -42.75 -2.82 2.75
C SER A 23 -42.37 -2.06 4.01
N TYR A 24 -43.02 -2.35 5.15
CA TYR A 24 -42.67 -1.73 6.42
C TYR A 24 -41.26 -2.13 6.88
N ALA A 25 -40.90 -3.42 6.78
CA ALA A 25 -39.57 -3.90 7.15
C ALA A 25 -38.47 -3.22 6.32
N VAL A 26 -38.66 -3.12 5.00
CA VAL A 26 -37.73 -2.43 4.10
C VAL A 26 -37.67 -0.93 4.42
N MET A 27 -38.81 -0.29 4.66
CA MET A 27 -38.84 1.14 4.99
C MET A 27 -38.16 1.44 6.32
N SER A 28 -38.39 0.62 7.35
CA SER A 28 -37.71 0.74 8.65
C SER A 28 -36.20 0.61 8.50
N SER A 29 -35.74 -0.47 7.86
CA SER A 29 -34.31 -0.68 7.65
C SER A 29 -33.67 0.42 6.80
N SER A 30 -34.38 0.93 5.80
CA SER A 30 -33.89 2.05 4.98
C SER A 30 -33.74 3.34 5.79
N ASN A 31 -34.70 3.62 6.68
CA ASN A 31 -34.63 4.79 7.55
C ASN A 31 -33.48 4.68 8.55
N ASP A 32 -33.24 3.48 9.12
CA ASP A 32 -32.13 3.25 10.04
C ASP A 32 -30.78 3.49 9.33
N ILE A 33 -30.60 2.93 8.13
CA ILE A 33 -29.39 3.13 7.31
C ILE A 33 -29.17 4.62 6.97
N VAL A 34 -30.24 5.34 6.61
CA VAL A 34 -30.14 6.77 6.29
C VAL A 34 -29.77 7.56 7.54
N SER A 35 -30.38 7.26 8.69
CA SER A 35 -30.06 7.91 9.97
C SER A 35 -28.61 7.69 10.35
N ASP A 36 -28.12 6.45 10.32
CA ASP A 36 -26.74 6.10 10.65
C ASP A 36 -25.76 6.82 9.70
N ALA A 37 -26.07 6.87 8.40
CA ALA A 37 -25.25 7.58 7.42
C ALA A 37 -25.23 9.10 7.66
N GLU A 38 -26.35 9.69 8.10
CA GLU A 38 -26.40 11.11 8.46
C GLU A 38 -25.59 11.41 9.71
N ASP A 39 -25.68 10.56 10.74
CA ASP A 39 -24.92 10.71 11.98
C ASP A 39 -23.41 10.63 11.72
N ILE A 40 -22.95 9.62 10.97
CA ILE A 40 -21.55 9.49 10.55
C ILE A 40 -21.10 10.72 9.73
N ARG A 41 -21.96 11.22 8.84
CA ARG A 41 -21.65 12.43 8.05
C ARG A 41 -21.47 13.64 8.94
N TYR A 42 -22.34 13.86 9.92
CA TYR A 42 -22.23 14.99 10.84
C TYR A 42 -21.01 14.87 11.75
N GLU A 43 -20.69 13.67 12.22
CA GLU A 43 -19.49 13.41 13.00
C GLU A 43 -18.22 13.69 12.21
N MET A 44 -18.10 13.18 10.98
CA MET A 44 -16.95 13.46 10.11
C MET A 44 -16.81 14.97 9.82
N GLN A 45 -17.92 15.67 9.57
CA GLN A 45 -17.90 17.12 9.35
C GLN A 45 -17.46 17.88 10.61
N TYR A 46 -17.99 17.48 11.77
CA TYR A 46 -17.62 18.07 13.05
C TYR A 46 -16.13 17.87 13.34
N ASN A 47 -15.62 16.63 13.17
CA ASN A 47 -14.21 16.33 13.38
C ASN A 47 -13.34 17.15 12.41
N LYS A 48 -13.68 17.16 11.12
CA LYS A 48 -12.94 17.92 10.12
C LYS A 48 -12.92 19.44 10.35
N LEU A 49 -14.01 20.01 10.87
CA LEU A 49 -14.09 21.45 11.16
C LEU A 49 -13.34 21.85 12.43
N ASN A 50 -13.17 20.92 13.36
CA ASN A 50 -12.51 21.19 14.64
C ASN A 50 -11.09 20.61 14.73
N SER A 51 -10.67 19.78 13.78
CA SER A 51 -9.28 19.34 13.61
C SER A 51 -8.47 20.38 12.86
N ALA A 52 -7.27 20.66 13.33
CA ALA A 52 -6.28 21.44 12.59
C ALA A 52 -4.87 21.07 13.05
N VAL A 53 -3.97 20.80 12.12
CA VAL A 53 -2.56 20.52 12.41
C VAL A 53 -1.67 21.53 11.69
N THR A 54 -0.70 22.06 12.42
CA THR A 54 0.24 23.05 11.89
C THR A 54 1.65 22.54 12.11
N PRO A 55 2.38 22.13 11.05
CA PRO A 55 3.79 21.85 11.15
C PRO A 55 4.55 23.16 11.41
N VAL A 56 5.34 23.20 12.47
CA VAL A 56 6.04 24.40 12.96
C VAL A 56 7.46 24.47 12.43
N SER A 57 8.19 23.35 12.52
CA SER A 57 9.60 23.28 12.16
C SER A 57 9.93 21.93 11.55
N MET A 58 11.05 21.89 10.82
CA MET A 58 11.60 20.69 10.20
C MET A 58 13.11 20.72 10.33
N ASN A 59 13.66 19.65 10.89
CA ASN A 59 15.08 19.48 11.19
C ASN A 59 15.56 18.16 10.58
N PHE A 60 16.66 18.19 9.84
CA PHE A 60 17.22 16.98 9.23
C PHE A 60 18.59 16.69 9.83
N ASP A 61 18.73 15.49 10.36
CA ASP A 61 20.01 14.96 10.83
C ASP A 61 20.68 14.14 9.72
N ASN A 62 21.80 14.64 9.21
CA ASN A 62 22.58 13.98 8.17
C ASN A 62 23.30 12.72 8.68
N GLU A 63 23.58 12.60 9.98
CA GLU A 63 24.29 11.44 10.53
C GLU A 63 23.36 10.24 10.60
N SER A 64 22.13 10.46 11.09
CA SER A 64 21.13 9.41 11.27
C SER A 64 20.17 9.26 10.07
N SER A 65 20.21 10.17 9.09
CA SER A 65 19.24 10.25 7.97
C SER A 65 17.79 10.38 8.43
N ILE A 66 17.58 11.03 9.59
CA ILE A 66 16.25 11.22 10.19
C ILE A 66 15.78 12.65 9.95
N LEU A 67 14.59 12.79 9.38
CA LEU A 67 13.84 14.03 9.29
C LEU A 67 12.88 14.14 10.48
N THR A 68 13.13 15.10 11.34
CA THR A 68 12.28 15.43 12.47
C THR A 68 11.36 16.60 12.12
N VAL A 69 10.07 16.44 12.35
CA VAL A 69 9.03 17.45 12.07
C VAL A 69 8.26 17.74 13.34
N GLU A 70 8.30 19.00 13.77
CA GLU A 70 7.49 19.45 14.90
C GLU A 70 6.11 19.86 14.39
N ILE A 71 5.07 19.27 14.95
CA ILE A 71 3.69 19.51 14.56
C ILE A 71 2.88 19.88 15.78
N THR A 72 2.11 20.95 15.69
CA THR A 72 1.19 21.40 16.74
C THR A 72 -0.26 21.09 16.38
N ASN A 73 -1.02 20.54 17.33
CA ASN A 73 -2.47 20.40 17.20
C ASN A 73 -3.07 21.80 17.41
N SER A 74 -3.26 22.51 16.32
CA SER A 74 -3.91 23.83 16.29
C SER A 74 -5.45 23.76 16.30
N GLY A 75 -6.02 22.56 16.38
CA GLY A 75 -7.46 22.32 16.42
C GLY A 75 -8.05 22.47 17.83
N ASN A 76 -9.32 22.10 17.95
CA ASN A 76 -10.11 22.12 19.18
C ASN A 76 -10.50 20.71 19.67
N ILE A 77 -10.08 19.65 18.97
CA ILE A 77 -10.30 18.26 19.37
C ILE A 77 -8.99 17.54 19.63
N VAL A 78 -9.08 16.47 20.40
CA VAL A 78 -7.96 15.55 20.64
C VAL A 78 -7.76 14.72 19.38
N LEU A 79 -6.53 14.64 18.90
CA LEU A 79 -6.13 13.80 17.78
C LEU A 79 -5.43 12.55 18.29
N ASP A 80 -5.42 11.52 17.47
CA ASP A 80 -4.67 10.29 17.69
C ASP A 80 -3.36 10.33 16.89
N SER A 81 -2.24 10.12 17.59
CA SER A 81 -0.89 10.29 17.03
C SER A 81 -0.49 9.16 16.10
N ASP A 82 -1.10 7.98 16.27
CA ASP A 82 -0.95 6.78 15.45
C ASP A 82 -1.87 6.77 14.21
N GLU A 83 -2.93 7.58 14.21
CA GLU A 83 -3.84 7.74 13.08
C GLU A 83 -3.46 8.91 12.15
N VAL A 84 -2.19 9.27 12.14
CA VAL A 84 -1.62 10.28 11.23
C VAL A 84 -0.90 9.60 10.08
N SER A 85 -0.92 10.21 8.89
CA SER A 85 -0.08 9.83 7.76
C SER A 85 0.88 10.97 7.43
N ILE A 86 2.16 10.66 7.34
CA ILE A 86 3.21 11.62 6.99
C ILE A 86 3.77 11.28 5.60
N LEU A 87 3.73 12.27 4.71
CA LEU A 87 4.29 12.17 3.38
C LEU A 87 5.47 13.11 3.25
N VAL A 88 6.61 12.59 2.82
CA VAL A 88 7.81 13.36 2.50
C VAL A 88 8.08 13.27 1.01
N ASP A 89 8.08 14.42 0.33
CA ASP A 89 8.23 14.57 -1.13
C ASP A 89 7.25 13.75 -2.00
N GLY A 90 6.17 13.28 -1.40
CA GLY A 90 5.12 12.48 -2.06
C GLY A 90 5.15 11.00 -1.70
N TYR A 91 6.15 10.53 -0.96
CA TYR A 91 6.22 9.17 -0.45
C TYR A 91 5.61 9.11 0.95
N LEU A 92 4.74 8.11 1.17
CA LEU A 92 4.24 7.79 2.50
C LEU A 92 5.35 7.05 3.26
N LEU A 93 5.74 7.58 4.41
CA LEU A 93 6.82 7.03 5.22
C LEU A 93 6.31 6.67 6.62
N ASN A 94 6.92 5.64 7.20
CA ASN A 94 6.72 5.32 8.60
C ASN A 94 7.34 6.41 9.47
N TYR A 95 6.80 6.55 10.67
CA TYR A 95 7.24 7.57 11.60
C TYR A 95 7.14 7.07 13.03
N ASP A 96 8.02 7.60 13.86
CA ASP A 96 7.90 7.56 15.30
C ASP A 96 7.51 8.95 15.81
N TYR A 97 6.93 9.00 17.01
CA TYR A 97 6.50 10.27 17.59
C TYR A 97 6.83 10.40 19.07
N TYR A 98 7.17 11.63 19.46
CA TYR A 98 7.49 11.99 20.83
C TYR A 98 6.68 13.21 21.30
N PRO A 99 6.21 13.23 22.57
CA PRO A 99 6.19 12.10 23.50
C PRO A 99 5.30 10.95 23.00
N GLU A 100 5.61 9.70 23.42
CA GLU A 100 4.89 8.45 23.11
C GLU A 100 3.51 8.37 23.77
N THR A 101 2.70 9.40 23.56
CA THR A 101 1.30 9.44 24.00
C THR A 101 0.40 9.23 22.79
N LEU A 102 -0.50 8.27 22.84
CA LEU A 102 -1.45 8.06 21.74
C LEU A 102 -2.28 9.32 21.49
N LYS A 103 -2.79 9.92 22.57
CA LYS A 103 -3.60 11.14 22.51
C LYS A 103 -2.73 12.40 22.38
N TRP A 104 -3.18 13.28 21.49
CA TRP A 104 -2.56 14.56 21.16
C TRP A 104 -3.56 15.71 21.35
N TYR A 105 -3.43 16.43 22.46
CA TYR A 105 -4.42 17.42 22.86
C TYR A 105 -4.26 18.75 22.11
N PRO A 106 -5.34 19.56 22.00
CA PRO A 106 -5.28 20.91 21.48
C PRO A 106 -4.18 21.77 22.11
N GLY A 107 -3.38 22.43 21.28
CA GLY A 107 -2.26 23.28 21.67
C GLY A 107 -0.95 22.53 21.97
N GLU A 108 -0.97 21.20 22.03
CA GLU A 108 0.25 20.42 22.24
C GLU A 108 1.06 20.30 20.95
N THR A 109 2.37 20.30 21.10
CA THR A 109 3.31 20.05 20.01
C THR A 109 3.93 18.69 20.19
N LYS A 110 3.94 17.91 19.12
CA LYS A 110 4.58 16.61 19.03
C LYS A 110 5.66 16.64 17.97
N ILE A 111 6.65 15.81 18.20
CA ILE A 111 7.79 15.64 17.32
C ILE A 111 7.57 14.33 16.58
N PHE A 112 7.61 14.36 15.26
CA PHE A 112 7.50 13.17 14.42
C PHE A 112 8.84 12.95 13.71
N ALA A 113 9.44 11.79 13.89
CA ALA A 113 10.70 11.39 13.28
C ALA A 113 10.41 10.44 12.12
N VAL A 114 11.00 10.71 10.96
CA VAL A 114 10.81 9.96 9.73
C VAL A 114 12.18 9.64 9.13
N GLU A 115 12.41 8.39 8.74
CA GLU A 115 13.63 8.02 8.02
C GLU A 115 13.55 8.51 6.58
N ASP A 116 14.53 9.31 6.15
CA ASP A 116 14.57 9.91 4.82
C ASP A 116 15.93 9.66 4.14
N PRO A 117 16.03 8.58 3.35
CA PRO A 117 17.30 8.16 2.75
C PRO A 117 17.73 9.05 1.58
N ASP A 118 16.84 9.90 1.05
CA ASP A 118 17.08 10.60 -0.21
C ASP A 118 17.99 11.83 -0.07
N GLY A 119 18.37 12.24 1.16
CA GLY A 119 19.40 13.24 1.44
C GLY A 119 19.23 14.62 0.76
N SER A 120 18.06 14.87 0.17
CA SER A 120 17.77 16.09 -0.60
C SER A 120 17.85 17.32 0.30
N THR A 121 18.49 18.38 -0.19
CA THR A 121 18.61 19.65 0.53
C THR A 121 17.28 20.39 0.72
N ASN A 122 16.21 19.99 0.01
CA ASN A 122 14.89 20.58 0.12
C ASN A 122 13.86 19.47 0.25
N LYS A 123 12.99 19.57 1.25
CA LYS A 123 11.98 18.56 1.57
C LYS A 123 10.60 19.19 1.62
N ARG A 124 9.58 18.42 1.21
CA ARG A 124 8.17 18.81 1.31
C ARG A 124 7.45 17.81 2.18
N VAL A 125 7.04 18.24 3.37
CA VAL A 125 6.32 17.40 4.32
C VAL A 125 4.84 17.75 4.28
N LYS A 126 4.01 16.74 4.07
CA LYS A 126 2.57 16.82 4.21
C LYS A 126 2.12 15.85 5.29
N VAL A 127 1.37 16.37 6.25
CA VAL A 127 0.82 15.62 7.37
C VAL A 127 -0.68 15.53 7.15
N VAL A 128 -1.27 14.37 7.32
CA VAL A 128 -2.70 14.11 7.11
C VAL A 128 -3.25 13.43 8.36
N THR A 129 -4.28 14.01 8.98
CA THR A 129 -4.99 13.39 10.11
C THR A 129 -6.05 12.40 9.64
N ASP A 130 -6.54 11.55 10.54
CA ASP A 130 -7.72 10.67 10.40
C ASP A 130 -8.92 11.33 9.68
N SER A 131 -9.19 12.58 10.04
CA SER A 131 -10.29 13.45 9.63
C SER A 131 -10.03 14.08 8.26
N GLY A 132 -8.88 13.77 7.66
CA GLY A 132 -8.45 14.26 6.35
C GLY A 132 -8.03 15.73 6.36
N VAL A 133 -7.77 16.32 7.54
CA VAL A 133 -7.20 17.66 7.65
C VAL A 133 -5.70 17.55 7.45
N THR A 134 -5.12 18.51 6.73
CA THR A 134 -3.72 18.41 6.32
C THR A 134 -2.91 19.63 6.73
N GLY A 135 -1.72 19.38 7.26
CA GLY A 135 -0.66 20.36 7.46
C GLY A 135 0.39 20.24 6.36
N TYR A 136 1.01 21.36 6.00
CA TYR A 136 2.08 21.36 5.00
C TYR A 136 3.21 22.28 5.43
N ILE A 137 4.44 21.79 5.29
CA ILE A 137 5.66 22.57 5.41
C ILE A 137 6.62 22.12 4.32
N GLY A 138 7.31 23.08 3.70
CA GLY A 138 8.30 22.77 2.69
C GLY A 138 9.43 23.79 2.71
N GLY A 139 10.63 23.31 2.48
CA GLY A 139 11.82 24.14 2.54
C GLY A 139 13.08 23.33 2.81
N VAL A 140 14.16 24.06 3.01
CA VAL A 140 15.42 23.48 3.49
C VAL A 140 15.24 23.21 4.99
N PRO A 141 15.31 21.95 5.45
CA PRO A 141 15.31 21.67 6.88
C PRO A 141 16.46 22.43 7.55
N SER A 142 16.26 22.90 8.78
CA SER A 142 17.40 23.40 9.54
C SER A 142 18.37 22.23 9.77
N SER A 143 19.68 22.49 9.66
CA SER A 143 20.68 21.54 10.13
C SER A 143 20.73 21.63 11.65
N GLY A 144 20.17 20.65 12.35
CA GLY A 144 20.30 20.51 13.79
C GLY A 144 21.76 20.32 14.17
N ASP A 145 22.17 20.83 15.33
CA ASP A 145 23.51 20.63 15.91
C ASP A 145 23.64 19.26 16.63
N GLY A 146 22.71 18.34 16.38
CA GLY A 146 22.65 17.04 17.06
C GLY A 146 22.01 17.08 18.45
N THR A 147 21.56 18.22 18.99
CA THR A 147 20.72 18.21 20.21
C THR A 147 19.27 17.88 19.87
N ILE A 148 19.06 16.73 19.26
CA ILE A 148 17.83 15.98 19.50
C ILE A 148 17.85 15.68 21.01
N PRO A 149 16.76 15.85 21.77
CA PRO A 149 16.75 15.30 23.13
C PRO A 149 17.27 13.85 23.07
N ASP A 150 18.13 13.43 24.00
CA ASP A 150 18.61 12.04 24.21
C ASP A 150 17.40 11.12 24.44
N ILE A 151 16.59 10.98 23.41
CA ILE A 151 15.60 9.97 23.20
C ILE A 151 16.40 8.99 22.38
N ASP A 152 16.62 7.83 22.96
CA ASP A 152 17.07 6.65 22.25
C ASP A 152 15.98 6.35 21.23
N TRP A 153 16.03 7.02 20.09
CA TRP A 153 15.25 6.65 18.93
C TRP A 153 15.90 5.37 18.44
N ASP A 154 15.64 4.27 19.15
CA ASP A 154 15.57 2.95 18.57
C ASP A 154 14.39 2.99 17.57
N ILE A 155 14.48 3.86 16.56
CA ILE A 155 13.98 3.55 15.24
C ILE A 155 14.84 2.35 14.89
N GLU A 156 14.39 1.15 15.29
CA GLU A 156 14.92 -0.05 14.71
C GLU A 156 14.85 0.24 13.20
N PRO A 157 16.00 0.32 12.50
CA PRO A 157 15.95 0.43 11.05
C PRO A 157 14.98 -0.65 10.66
N PRO A 158 13.97 -0.33 9.84
CA PRO A 158 12.93 -1.30 9.55
C PRO A 158 13.64 -2.61 9.31
N GLU A 159 13.24 -3.68 10.01
CA GLU A 159 13.60 -5.02 9.59
C GLU A 159 12.95 -5.29 8.22
N THR A 160 12.98 -4.34 7.28
CA THR A 160 13.03 -4.54 5.85
C THR A 160 14.34 -5.23 5.48
N GLU A 161 14.52 -6.45 5.98
CA GLU A 161 14.64 -7.52 4.99
C GLU A 161 13.33 -7.41 4.20
N PRO A 162 13.32 -6.96 2.93
CA PRO A 162 12.06 -6.82 2.21
C PRO A 162 11.34 -8.17 2.32
N GLU A 163 10.20 -8.19 3.00
CA GLU A 163 9.57 -9.46 3.43
C GLU A 163 9.36 -10.40 2.24
N GLU A 164 9.25 -9.82 1.04
CA GLU A 164 9.24 -10.52 -0.23
C GLU A 164 9.93 -9.68 -1.34
N PHE A 165 11.16 -10.05 -1.73
CA PHE A 165 11.73 -9.55 -2.99
C PHE A 165 12.28 -10.67 -3.87
N ILE A 166 12.05 -10.54 -5.17
CA ILE A 166 12.57 -11.44 -6.21
C ILE A 166 13.65 -10.69 -6.97
N THR A 167 14.75 -11.33 -7.26
CA THR A 167 15.80 -10.80 -8.13
C THR A 167 15.85 -11.61 -9.43
N ILE A 168 16.14 -10.93 -10.54
CA ILE A 168 16.47 -11.60 -11.80
C ILE A 168 17.99 -11.70 -11.88
N ASP A 169 18.51 -12.90 -11.62
CA ASP A 169 19.94 -13.16 -11.61
C ASP A 169 20.53 -13.20 -13.03
N MET A 170 19.74 -13.70 -13.99
CA MET A 170 20.18 -13.90 -15.36
C MET A 170 19.03 -13.82 -16.35
N VAL A 171 19.26 -13.17 -17.49
CA VAL A 171 18.40 -13.28 -18.66
C VAL A 171 19.26 -13.66 -19.85
N GLY A 172 18.98 -14.81 -20.46
CA GLY A 172 19.70 -15.29 -21.61
C GLY A 172 18.79 -15.71 -22.76
N ILE A 173 19.32 -15.69 -23.98
CA ILE A 173 18.59 -16.04 -25.19
C ILE A 173 19.19 -17.30 -25.83
N ASN A 174 18.32 -18.29 -26.07
CA ASN A 174 18.63 -19.44 -26.90
C ASN A 174 18.07 -19.18 -28.31
N ASN A 175 18.95 -18.69 -29.19
CA ASN A 175 18.57 -18.35 -30.56
C ASN A 175 18.15 -19.56 -31.41
N LYS A 176 18.59 -20.78 -31.08
CA LYS A 176 18.22 -21.97 -31.86
C LYS A 176 16.77 -22.36 -31.63
N ASN A 177 16.32 -22.24 -30.38
CA ASN A 177 14.97 -22.64 -29.97
C ASN A 177 14.01 -21.44 -29.89
N SER A 178 14.46 -20.22 -30.18
CA SER A 178 13.69 -18.98 -29.99
C SER A 178 13.11 -18.87 -28.56
N GLN A 179 13.95 -19.17 -27.58
CA GLN A 179 13.61 -19.19 -26.17
C GLN A 179 14.37 -18.12 -25.41
N LEU A 180 13.69 -17.46 -24.47
CA LEU A 180 14.30 -16.63 -23.45
C LEU A 180 14.35 -17.43 -22.15
N VAL A 181 15.52 -17.51 -21.54
CA VAL A 181 15.76 -18.19 -20.27
C VAL A 181 15.97 -17.12 -19.22
N ILE A 182 15.19 -17.17 -18.15
CA ILE A 182 15.25 -16.22 -17.04
C ILE A 182 15.56 -17.02 -15.78
N GLN A 183 16.62 -16.67 -15.08
CA GLN A 183 16.88 -17.20 -13.74
C GLN A 183 16.52 -16.12 -12.74
N ALA A 184 15.69 -16.48 -11.78
CA ALA A 184 15.29 -15.59 -10.71
C ALA A 184 15.39 -16.30 -9.36
N THR A 185 15.73 -15.55 -8.32
CA THR A 185 15.83 -16.04 -6.94
C THR A 185 14.79 -15.37 -6.05
N ASN A 186 14.10 -16.18 -5.26
CA ASN A 186 13.19 -15.69 -4.22
C ASN A 186 14.03 -15.35 -2.98
N HIS A 187 14.16 -14.08 -2.64
CA HIS A 187 14.83 -13.63 -1.41
C HIS A 187 13.86 -13.37 -0.26
N GLY A 188 12.55 -13.45 -0.51
CA GLY A 188 11.52 -13.31 0.50
C GLY A 188 11.51 -14.43 1.54
N THR A 189 10.78 -14.20 2.62
CA THR A 189 10.55 -15.19 3.69
C THR A 189 9.40 -16.14 3.36
N ASN A 190 8.52 -15.74 2.44
CA ASN A 190 7.35 -16.49 2.03
C ASN A 190 7.62 -17.43 0.84
N THR A 191 6.84 -18.51 0.78
CA THR A 191 6.84 -19.43 -0.38
C THR A 191 5.94 -18.86 -1.46
N LEU A 192 6.50 -18.70 -2.66
CA LEU A 192 5.76 -18.25 -3.84
C LEU A 192 5.33 -19.43 -4.71
N TYR A 193 4.46 -19.18 -5.68
CA TYR A 193 4.00 -20.19 -6.64
C TYR A 193 4.39 -19.82 -8.06
N ALA A 194 5.20 -20.67 -8.68
CA ALA A 194 5.80 -20.41 -9.99
C ALA A 194 4.78 -20.36 -11.14
N ASP A 195 3.58 -20.92 -10.97
CA ASP A 195 2.48 -20.90 -11.94
C ASP A 195 1.53 -19.71 -11.76
N GLU A 196 1.67 -18.96 -10.67
CA GLU A 196 0.89 -17.75 -10.38
C GLU A 196 1.64 -16.47 -10.78
N LEU A 197 2.82 -16.62 -11.39
CA LEU A 197 3.62 -15.51 -11.91
C LEU A 197 3.13 -15.05 -13.29
N SER A 198 3.23 -13.75 -13.53
CA SER A 198 3.12 -13.15 -14.86
C SER A 198 4.50 -12.70 -15.34
N ILE A 199 4.96 -13.24 -16.47
CA ILE A 199 6.19 -12.79 -17.13
C ILE A 199 5.82 -11.93 -18.33
N LEU A 200 6.21 -10.66 -18.29
CA LEU A 200 6.05 -9.73 -19.40
C LEU A 200 7.39 -9.55 -20.10
N VAL A 201 7.39 -9.69 -21.42
CA VAL A 201 8.53 -9.40 -22.26
C VAL A 201 8.16 -8.24 -23.18
N ASP A 202 8.88 -7.14 -23.05
CA ASP A 202 8.59 -5.86 -23.72
C ASP A 202 7.14 -5.40 -23.53
N GLY A 203 6.63 -5.55 -22.29
CA GLY A 203 5.28 -5.16 -21.90
C GLY A 203 4.16 -6.11 -22.36
N ARG A 204 4.49 -7.28 -22.92
CA ARG A 204 3.51 -8.29 -23.33
C ARG A 204 3.63 -9.54 -22.48
N VAL A 205 2.51 -10.00 -21.92
CA VAL A 205 2.45 -11.29 -21.19
C VAL A 205 2.84 -12.43 -22.12
N LYS A 206 3.70 -13.32 -21.62
CA LYS A 206 4.17 -14.50 -22.36
C LYS A 206 3.86 -15.78 -21.59
N LEU A 207 3.62 -16.85 -22.33
CA LEU A 207 3.59 -18.20 -21.78
C LEU A 207 5.02 -18.64 -21.47
N TYR A 208 5.18 -19.34 -20.35
CA TYR A 208 6.46 -19.85 -19.90
C TYR A 208 6.30 -21.24 -19.30
N SER A 209 7.40 -21.98 -19.24
CA SER A 209 7.57 -23.12 -18.35
C SER A 209 8.63 -22.79 -17.30
N TYR A 210 8.72 -23.57 -16.23
CA TYR A 210 9.69 -23.36 -15.16
C TYR A 210 10.37 -24.66 -14.76
N SER A 211 11.63 -24.58 -14.36
CA SER A 211 12.44 -25.71 -13.89
C SER A 211 13.13 -25.33 -12.57
N PRO A 212 13.14 -26.21 -11.55
CA PRO A 212 12.50 -27.54 -11.51
C PRO A 212 10.96 -27.46 -11.61
N ASP A 213 10.32 -28.53 -12.12
CA ASP A 213 8.86 -28.65 -12.37
C ASP A 213 8.05 -28.74 -11.06
N THR A 214 8.47 -28.02 -10.03
CA THR A 214 7.78 -27.87 -8.75
C THR A 214 7.08 -26.53 -8.72
N ARG A 215 5.77 -26.55 -8.44
CA ARG A 215 4.94 -25.35 -8.33
C ARG A 215 5.46 -24.38 -7.26
N THR A 216 5.96 -24.92 -6.15
CA THR A 216 6.44 -24.15 -5.00
C THR A 216 7.81 -23.54 -5.29
N TRP A 217 7.96 -22.27 -4.94
CA TRP A 217 9.21 -21.51 -5.02
C TRP A 217 9.59 -21.04 -3.61
N PHE A 218 10.47 -21.81 -2.97
CA PHE A 218 10.85 -21.59 -1.59
C PHE A 218 11.78 -20.39 -1.42
N PRO A 219 11.84 -19.81 -0.21
CA PRO A 219 12.87 -18.84 0.17
C PRO A 219 14.28 -19.32 -0.19
N LYS A 220 15.06 -18.45 -0.81
CA LYS A 220 16.45 -18.66 -1.28
C LYS A 220 16.61 -19.71 -2.40
N GLU A 221 15.50 -20.16 -2.99
CA GLU A 221 15.54 -21.03 -4.17
C GLU A 221 15.64 -20.19 -5.45
N THR A 222 16.45 -20.62 -6.40
CA THR A 222 16.51 -20.07 -7.75
C THR A 222 15.69 -20.94 -8.69
N LYS A 223 14.76 -20.34 -9.45
CA LYS A 223 14.02 -21.02 -10.52
C LYS A 223 14.41 -20.49 -11.89
N THR A 224 14.40 -21.39 -12.86
CA THR A 224 14.63 -21.07 -14.27
C THR A 224 13.31 -21.06 -15.02
N PHE A 225 12.94 -19.93 -15.61
CA PHE A 225 11.75 -19.77 -16.45
C PHE A 225 12.16 -19.76 -17.92
N ILE A 226 11.46 -20.52 -18.75
CA ILE A 226 11.69 -20.62 -20.20
C ILE A 226 10.48 -20.04 -20.91
N VAL A 227 10.69 -18.93 -21.61
CA VAL A 227 9.66 -18.22 -22.37
C VAL A 227 9.86 -18.51 -23.87
N GLU A 228 8.84 -19.05 -24.52
CA GLU A 228 8.92 -19.41 -25.93
C GLU A 228 8.53 -18.27 -26.87
N GLY A 229 9.00 -18.35 -28.13
CA GLY A 229 8.60 -17.43 -29.19
C GLY A 229 9.26 -16.05 -29.10
N ILE A 230 10.48 -15.99 -28.56
CA ILE A 230 11.30 -14.79 -28.48
C ILE A 230 12.54 -15.01 -29.35
N SER A 231 12.67 -14.23 -30.42
CA SER A 231 13.81 -14.32 -31.33
C SER A 231 14.36 -12.93 -31.65
N GLY A 232 15.69 -12.81 -31.72
CA GLY A 232 16.36 -11.70 -32.38
C GLY A 232 16.32 -10.34 -31.66
N THR A 233 16.05 -10.27 -30.36
CA THR A 233 16.04 -8.99 -29.64
C THR A 233 17.46 -8.56 -29.26
N THR A 234 17.82 -7.32 -29.61
CA THR A 234 19.09 -6.68 -29.19
C THR A 234 18.98 -6.03 -27.81
N HIS A 235 17.77 -5.77 -27.34
CA HIS A 235 17.45 -5.26 -26.01
C HIS A 235 16.09 -5.82 -25.63
N THR A 236 15.95 -6.33 -24.42
CA THR A 236 14.71 -6.92 -23.92
C THR A 236 14.44 -6.36 -22.54
N LYS A 237 13.21 -5.89 -22.31
CA LYS A 237 12.69 -5.64 -20.97
C LYS A 237 11.92 -6.86 -20.50
N VAL A 238 12.28 -7.41 -19.35
CA VAL A 238 11.59 -8.54 -18.72
C VAL A 238 11.06 -8.07 -17.37
N ASP A 239 9.76 -8.16 -17.17
CA ASP A 239 9.12 -7.91 -15.88
C ASP A 239 8.56 -9.24 -15.37
N LEU A 240 8.96 -9.65 -14.16
CA LEU A 240 8.33 -10.74 -13.42
C LEU A 240 7.41 -10.11 -12.37
N ILE A 241 6.16 -10.58 -12.29
CA ILE A 241 5.15 -10.04 -11.39
C ILE A 241 4.45 -11.21 -10.71
N THR A 242 4.39 -11.22 -9.37
CA THR A 242 3.61 -12.19 -8.59
C THR A 242 2.15 -11.75 -8.49
N ASP A 243 1.28 -12.66 -8.08
CA ASP A 243 -0.11 -12.39 -7.72
C ASP A 243 -0.23 -11.44 -6.51
N THR A 244 0.74 -11.48 -5.59
CA THR A 244 0.86 -10.55 -4.46
C THR A 244 1.35 -9.15 -4.87
N GLY A 245 1.71 -8.95 -6.15
CA GLY A 245 2.15 -7.65 -6.68
C GLY A 245 3.64 -7.34 -6.54
N ILE A 246 4.44 -8.29 -6.03
CA ILE A 246 5.90 -8.19 -6.06
C ILE A 246 6.33 -8.20 -7.52
N SER A 247 7.19 -7.26 -7.89
CA SER A 247 7.73 -7.24 -9.24
C SER A 247 9.22 -6.97 -9.28
N THR A 248 9.86 -7.52 -10.30
CA THR A 248 11.27 -7.30 -10.59
C THR A 248 11.46 -7.15 -12.08
N THR A 249 12.36 -6.24 -12.46
CA THR A 249 12.56 -5.84 -13.85
C THR A 249 14.02 -6.02 -14.25
N PHE A 250 14.23 -6.69 -15.36
CA PHE A 250 15.48 -6.68 -16.10
C PHE A 250 15.31 -5.83 -17.36
N SER A 251 16.29 -4.99 -17.66
CA SER A 251 16.35 -4.23 -18.91
C SER A 251 17.78 -4.27 -19.43
N GLY A 252 18.00 -4.94 -20.54
CA GLY A 252 19.35 -5.13 -21.06
C GLY A 252 19.39 -6.02 -22.30
N VAL A 253 20.61 -6.31 -22.74
CA VAL A 253 20.87 -7.29 -23.80
C VAL A 253 20.94 -8.67 -23.16
N PRO A 254 20.06 -9.63 -23.51
CA PRO A 254 20.15 -10.98 -22.98
C PRO A 254 21.49 -11.64 -23.32
N GLU A 255 22.05 -12.39 -22.37
CA GLU A 255 23.27 -13.15 -22.60
C GLU A 255 23.04 -14.28 -23.60
N LYS A 256 24.01 -14.55 -24.49
CA LYS A 256 23.91 -15.71 -25.38
C LYS A 256 24.23 -16.98 -24.60
N ILE A 257 23.22 -17.79 -24.35
CA ILE A 257 23.41 -19.10 -23.73
C ILE A 257 23.87 -20.08 -24.82
N LYS A 258 25.01 -20.73 -24.58
CA LYS A 258 25.47 -21.85 -25.41
C LYS A 258 24.74 -23.10 -24.94
N ASP A 259 24.14 -23.84 -25.88
CA ASP A 259 23.61 -25.17 -25.56
C ASP A 259 24.76 -26.04 -25.04
N ASN A 260 24.69 -26.44 -23.78
CA ASN A 260 25.42 -27.61 -23.33
C ASN A 260 24.63 -28.82 -23.84
N ASN A 261 25.14 -29.46 -24.91
CA ASN A 261 24.66 -30.76 -25.39
C ASN A 261 24.59 -31.78 -24.25
#